data_AF-A0A7C3LBT9-F1
#
_entry.id   AF-A0A7C3LBT9-F1
#
_cell.length_a   1.000
_cell.length_b   1.000
_cell.length_c   1.000
_cell.angle_alpha   90.00
_cell.angle_beta   90.00
_cell.angle_gamma   90.00
#
_symmetry.space_group_name_H-M   'P 1'
#
loop_
_entity.id
_entity.type
_entity.pdbx_description
1 polymer ?
#
loop_
_entity_poly.entity_id
_entity_poly.type
_entity_poly.pdbx_seq_one_letter_code
_entity_poly.pdbx_strand_id
1 'polypeptide(L)'
;MIRKASLNDSAARIICFFLVVTLWASVLPLSVEAAQNPAVAGSARLQAAAKKILALDSAHKLLNTDCIKCHTSEPADIKRAGGKHRTAVTCLDCHIQHLPSGVKTIPQCSMCHDPSAQAHFALGTRSVCLKCHRNPHTPLIITIPDKHWVNKACETCHPEKGKEFKEYPSKHSQKNCTFCHPKKHKRIKRCLQCHKPHAPFMVFKDCLRCHKPHSPLNIHYAGNIPNKYCGACHTDIFKLLSKSKAKHGKFKCAFCHKNKHPTVPKCQDCHQNIHSESILSRFNNNCLKCHRDPHNLLI
;
A
#
# COMPACT_ATOMS: atom_id res chain seq x y z
N MET A 1 38.95 10.82 -25.01
CA MET A 1 39.91 11.94 -24.83
C MET A 1 39.44 12.72 -23.60
N ILE A 2 40.03 12.52 -22.43
CA ILE A 2 41.16 13.32 -21.87
C ILE A 2 40.64 14.75 -21.61
N ARG A 3 40.55 15.31 -20.39
CA ARG A 3 41.47 15.29 -19.23
C ARG A 3 40.76 15.78 -17.96
N LYS A 4 41.15 15.21 -16.82
CA LYS A 4 41.07 15.86 -15.49
C LYS A 4 42.04 17.05 -15.45
N ALA A 5 41.74 18.07 -14.67
CA ALA A 5 42.75 18.94 -14.07
C ALA A 5 42.39 19.20 -12.61
N SER A 6 43.42 19.12 -11.79
CA SER A 6 43.49 19.20 -10.34
C SER A 6 44.46 20.33 -10.01
N LEU A 7 44.28 20.95 -8.84
CA LEU A 7 45.30 21.36 -7.86
C LEU A 7 45.05 22.76 -7.28
N ASN A 8 45.04 22.77 -5.93
CA ASN A 8 45.58 23.75 -4.99
C ASN A 8 46.29 24.97 -5.59
N ASP A 9 46.12 26.15 -4.99
CA ASP A 9 47.17 26.68 -4.12
C ASP A 9 46.71 27.88 -3.24
N SER A 10 47.39 27.95 -2.10
CA SER A 10 47.90 29.15 -1.45
C SER A 10 46.99 30.04 -0.59
N ALA A 11 47.18 29.82 0.69
CA ALA A 11 47.07 30.78 1.78
C ALA A 11 48.03 31.98 1.63
N ALA A 12 47.76 32.97 2.49
CA ALA A 12 48.63 34.04 3.00
C ALA A 12 48.51 35.43 2.34
N ARG A 13 48.10 36.40 3.19
CA ARG A 13 48.39 37.85 3.24
C ARG A 13 47.35 38.46 4.23
N ILE A 14 47.62 39.21 5.31
CA ILE A 14 48.57 40.30 5.63
C ILE A 14 48.42 40.59 7.15
N ILE A 15 49.48 40.49 7.99
CA ILE A 15 50.40 41.54 8.53
C ILE A 15 49.97 42.22 9.85
N CYS A 16 50.85 42.03 10.86
CA CYS A 16 51.34 42.90 11.98
C CYS A 16 50.35 43.67 12.89
N PHE A 17 50.54 43.78 14.21
CA PHE A 17 51.73 44.32 14.89
C PHE A 17 51.77 44.08 16.43
N PHE A 18 53.01 43.90 16.95
CA PHE A 18 53.57 44.10 18.32
C PHE A 18 53.09 43.19 19.50
N LEU A 19 53.86 42.28 20.14
CA LEU A 19 55.17 42.35 20.87
C LEU A 19 55.20 43.48 21.95
N VAL A 20 55.56 43.32 23.23
CA VAL A 20 56.15 42.20 24.00
C VAL A 20 56.30 42.58 25.50
N VAL A 21 56.53 41.56 26.36
CA VAL A 21 57.36 41.57 27.61
C VAL A 21 56.80 42.25 28.88
N THR A 22 57.03 41.80 30.13
CA THR A 22 57.28 40.53 30.84
C THR A 22 57.27 40.89 32.34
N LEU A 23 56.86 39.95 33.21
CA LEU A 23 57.21 39.74 34.63
C LEU A 23 57.30 40.93 35.60
N TRP A 24 56.69 40.77 36.79
CA TRP A 24 57.37 40.92 38.10
C TRP A 24 56.52 40.37 39.26
N ALA A 25 57.22 39.61 40.12
CA ALA A 25 57.09 39.49 41.57
C ALA A 25 55.80 38.97 42.26
N SER A 26 56.00 37.79 42.83
CA SER A 26 55.40 37.19 44.03
C SER A 26 55.14 38.15 45.21
N VAL A 27 53.90 38.17 45.70
CA VAL A 27 53.57 38.47 47.11
C VAL A 27 52.25 37.78 47.51
N LEU A 28 52.29 36.97 48.57
CA LEU A 28 51.19 36.56 49.45
C LEU A 28 51.72 36.77 50.88
N PRO A 29 50.88 36.89 51.93
CA PRO A 29 49.46 37.25 51.98
C PRO A 29 49.20 38.40 52.99
N LEU A 30 48.03 39.03 52.94
CA LEU A 30 47.48 39.80 54.07
C LEU A 30 46.05 39.36 54.29
N SER A 31 45.84 38.72 55.43
CA SER A 31 44.56 38.30 55.98
C SER A 31 43.70 39.54 56.24
N VAL A 32 42.62 39.71 55.47
CA VAL A 32 41.55 40.64 55.81
C VAL A 32 40.43 39.82 56.43
N GLU A 33 40.23 39.98 57.74
CA GLU A 33 39.07 39.50 58.47
C GLU A 33 37.78 39.91 57.72
N ALA A 34 36.96 38.92 57.36
CA ALA A 34 35.65 39.14 56.77
C ALA A 34 34.69 39.72 57.82
N ALA A 35 34.49 41.04 57.79
CA ALA A 35 33.39 41.67 58.52
C ALA A 35 32.04 41.15 57.98
N GLN A 36 31.28 40.49 58.84
CA GLN A 36 29.99 39.89 58.54
C GLN A 36 28.95 40.99 58.30
N ASN A 37 28.69 41.32 57.02
CA ASN A 37 27.74 42.34 56.62
C ASN A 37 26.32 41.73 56.48
N PRO A 38 25.32 42.13 57.29
CA PRO A 38 23.99 41.49 57.35
C PRO A 38 23.18 41.60 56.04
N ALA A 39 23.53 42.53 55.14
CA ALA A 39 22.92 42.63 53.81
C ALA A 39 23.29 41.46 52.88
N VAL A 40 24.47 40.85 53.05
CA VAL A 40 24.94 39.70 52.26
C VAL A 40 24.23 38.41 52.67
N ALA A 41 23.81 38.31 53.93
CA ALA A 41 23.02 37.17 54.42
C ALA A 41 21.59 37.14 53.84
N GLY A 42 21.00 38.31 53.55
CA GLY A 42 19.69 38.44 52.92
C GLY A 42 19.68 38.01 51.45
N SER A 43 20.70 38.40 50.68
CA SER A 43 20.84 38.03 49.27
C SER A 43 21.20 36.54 49.10
N ALA A 44 22.02 35.98 49.99
CA ALA A 44 22.35 34.55 49.99
C ALA A 44 21.13 33.67 50.32
N ARG A 45 20.25 34.10 51.25
CA ARG A 45 19.00 33.39 51.57
C ARG A 45 17.98 33.46 50.42
N LEU A 46 17.85 34.60 49.74
CA LEU A 46 16.99 34.75 48.57
C LEU A 46 17.49 33.94 47.37
N GLN A 47 18.80 33.90 47.14
CA GLN A 47 19.41 33.05 46.10
C GLN A 47 19.29 31.57 46.42
N ALA A 48 19.45 31.17 47.69
CA ALA A 48 19.23 29.78 48.12
C ALA A 48 17.75 29.37 47.98
N ALA A 49 16.80 30.27 48.29
CA ALA A 49 15.38 30.04 48.07
C ALA A 49 15.03 29.94 46.58
N ALA A 50 15.57 30.82 45.73
CA ALA A 50 15.39 30.76 44.28
C ALA A 50 16.01 29.48 43.68
N LYS A 51 17.20 29.08 44.13
CA LYS A 51 17.86 27.84 43.71
C LYS A 51 17.09 26.59 44.17
N LYS A 52 16.48 26.65 45.37
CA LYS A 52 15.61 25.60 45.90
C LYS A 52 14.29 25.52 45.10
N ILE A 53 13.67 26.65 44.76
CA ILE A 53 12.46 26.69 43.92
C ILE A 53 12.76 26.16 42.51
N LEU A 54 13.87 26.56 41.89
CA LEU A 54 14.32 26.03 40.58
C LEU A 54 14.66 24.53 40.64
N ALA A 55 15.20 24.04 41.76
CA ALA A 55 15.46 22.61 41.98
C ALA A 55 14.16 21.81 42.22
N LEU A 56 13.14 22.42 42.84
CA LEU A 56 11.80 21.83 43.02
C LEU A 56 10.98 21.82 41.72
N ASP A 57 11.16 22.81 40.85
CA ASP A 57 10.51 22.87 39.52
C ASP A 57 11.11 21.80 38.57
N SER A 58 12.40 21.49 38.74
CA SER A 58 13.09 20.40 38.04
C SER A 58 12.72 18.98 38.54
N ALA A 59 11.95 18.87 39.63
CA ALA A 59 11.61 17.58 40.25
C ALA A 59 10.27 16.98 39.77
N HIS A 60 9.43 17.74 39.06
CA HIS A 60 8.11 17.26 38.63
C HIS A 60 8.19 16.55 37.28
N LYS A 61 8.25 15.22 37.32
CA LYS A 61 8.18 14.37 36.11
C LYS A 61 6.77 14.44 35.51
N LEU A 62 6.68 14.74 34.23
CA LEU A 62 5.41 14.73 33.47
C LEU A 62 4.76 13.34 33.54
N LEU A 63 3.48 13.28 33.90
CA LEU A 63 2.67 12.05 33.92
C LEU A 63 1.77 11.97 32.68
N ASN A 64 1.38 10.75 32.29
CA ASN A 64 0.42 10.54 31.19
C ASN A 64 -0.93 11.23 31.43
N THR A 65 -1.32 11.40 32.70
CA THR A 65 -2.55 12.11 33.09
C THR A 65 -2.45 13.63 32.94
N ASP A 66 -1.25 14.18 32.77
CA ASP A 66 -1.06 15.62 32.59
C ASP A 66 -1.29 16.07 31.14
N CYS A 67 -1.17 15.16 30.16
CA CYS A 67 -1.24 15.52 28.74
C CYS A 67 -2.57 16.20 28.38
N ILE A 68 -3.70 15.72 28.91
CA ILE A 68 -5.04 16.29 28.63
C ILE A 68 -5.21 17.74 29.11
N LYS A 69 -4.38 18.18 30.07
CA LYS A 69 -4.45 19.55 30.60
C LYS A 69 -4.08 20.59 29.54
N CYS A 70 -3.29 20.19 28.53
CA CYS A 70 -2.86 21.06 27.42
C CYS A 70 -3.24 20.52 26.03
N HIS A 71 -3.26 19.20 25.84
CA HIS A 71 -3.60 18.52 24.58
C HIS A 71 -4.98 17.90 24.68
N THR A 72 -6.00 18.59 24.16
CA THR A 72 -7.39 18.09 24.19
C THR A 72 -7.75 17.28 22.95
N SER A 73 -7.18 17.61 21.79
CA SER A 73 -7.44 16.94 20.51
C SER A 73 -6.88 15.53 20.45
N GLU A 74 -5.60 15.34 20.81
CA GLU A 74 -4.92 14.06 20.64
C GLU A 74 -5.51 12.94 21.53
N PRO A 75 -5.77 13.16 22.83
CA PRO A 75 -6.46 12.14 23.64
C PRO A 75 -7.88 11.86 23.16
N ALA A 76 -8.61 12.86 22.66
CA ALA A 76 -9.94 12.66 22.08
C ALA A 76 -9.89 11.81 20.80
N ASP A 77 -8.88 12.02 19.96
CA ASP A 77 -8.59 11.20 18.79
C ASP A 77 -8.29 9.75 19.15
N ILE A 78 -7.41 9.50 20.14
CA ILE A 78 -7.10 8.16 20.63
C ILE A 78 -8.36 7.49 21.20
N LYS A 79 -9.15 8.20 21.99
CA LYS A 79 -10.41 7.68 22.55
C LYS A 79 -11.37 7.26 21.44
N ARG A 80 -11.51 8.10 20.40
CA ARG A 80 -12.43 7.89 19.27
C ARG A 80 -11.98 6.78 18.33
N ALA A 81 -10.69 6.72 17.99
CA ALA A 81 -10.20 5.87 16.90
C ALA A 81 -8.74 5.37 17.05
N GLY A 82 -8.21 5.35 18.28
CA GLY A 82 -6.83 4.92 18.57
C GLY A 82 -6.54 3.43 18.37
N GLY A 83 -7.57 2.58 18.31
CA GLY A 83 -7.37 1.13 18.22
C GLY A 83 -6.50 0.62 19.37
N LYS A 84 -5.45 -0.17 19.06
CA LYS A 84 -4.49 -0.63 20.08
C LYS A 84 -3.69 0.50 20.72
N HIS A 85 -3.56 1.67 20.09
CA HIS A 85 -2.85 2.79 20.70
C HIS A 85 -3.58 3.37 21.93
N ARG A 86 -4.85 2.99 22.13
CA ARG A 86 -5.62 3.38 23.32
C ARG A 86 -5.24 2.59 24.57
N THR A 87 -4.71 1.38 24.41
CA THR A 87 -4.54 0.42 25.51
C THR A 87 -3.16 -0.20 25.60
N ALA A 88 -2.41 -0.25 24.51
CA ALA A 88 -1.11 -0.93 24.44
C ALA A 88 0.09 0.03 24.48
N VAL A 89 -0.16 1.34 24.39
CA VAL A 89 0.85 2.40 24.49
C VAL A 89 0.25 3.57 25.24
N THR A 90 1.09 4.32 25.94
CA THR A 90 0.76 5.56 26.62
C THR A 90 1.33 6.76 25.85
N CYS A 91 0.94 7.98 26.24
CA CYS A 91 1.46 9.19 25.60
C CYS A 91 2.99 9.26 25.70
N LEU A 92 3.55 8.91 26.87
CA LEU A 92 4.99 8.96 27.12
C LEU A 92 5.78 7.80 26.49
N ASP A 93 5.14 6.69 26.13
CA ASP A 93 5.79 5.61 25.38
C ASP A 93 6.11 6.03 23.93
N CYS A 94 5.28 6.92 23.36
CA CYS A 94 5.47 7.46 22.02
C CYS A 94 6.17 8.83 22.04
N HIS A 95 5.84 9.68 23.01
CA HIS A 95 6.46 10.99 23.22
C HIS A 95 7.53 10.91 24.31
N ILE A 96 8.66 10.28 23.97
CA ILE A 96 9.79 10.08 24.88
C ILE A 96 10.42 11.39 25.39
N GLN A 97 10.16 12.51 24.71
CA GLN A 97 10.60 13.85 25.11
C GLN A 97 9.45 14.85 24.88
N HIS A 98 9.24 15.75 25.85
CA HIS A 98 8.31 16.87 25.78
C HIS A 98 9.08 18.19 25.73
N LEU A 99 8.58 19.19 24.98
CA LEU A 99 9.24 20.49 24.83
C LEU A 99 9.15 21.30 26.16
N PRO A 100 10.17 22.09 26.57
CA PRO A 100 11.42 22.43 25.87
C PRO A 100 12.55 21.42 26.02
N SER A 101 12.37 20.37 26.82
CA SER A 101 13.41 19.42 27.24
C SER A 101 13.96 18.51 26.13
N GLY A 102 13.53 18.67 24.87
CA GLY A 102 13.99 17.80 23.79
C GLY A 102 13.56 18.19 22.38
N VAL A 103 14.24 17.60 21.40
CA VAL A 103 13.90 17.69 19.97
C VAL A 103 12.74 16.73 19.70
N LYS A 104 11.76 17.11 18.85
CA LYS A 104 10.56 16.32 18.48
C LYS A 104 10.90 14.90 17.98
N THR A 105 11.19 13.98 18.89
CA THR A 105 11.63 12.62 18.58
C THR A 105 10.52 11.67 18.94
N ILE A 106 9.63 11.42 17.98
CA ILE A 106 8.68 10.31 18.06
C ILE A 106 9.38 9.10 17.39
N PRO A 107 9.41 7.91 18.03
CA PRO A 107 10.16 6.75 17.58
C PRO A 107 9.71 6.26 16.20
N GLN A 108 10.54 5.41 15.58
CA GLN A 108 10.16 4.72 14.35
C GLN A 108 9.02 3.74 14.66
N CYS A 109 8.06 3.62 13.74
CA CYS A 109 6.92 2.72 13.89
C CYS A 109 7.38 1.27 14.12
N SER A 110 8.48 0.87 13.47
CA SER A 110 9.06 -0.47 13.54
C SER A 110 9.63 -0.85 14.91
N MET A 111 9.77 0.11 15.83
CA MET A 111 10.18 -0.21 17.22
C MET A 111 9.08 -0.96 17.99
N CYS A 112 7.82 -0.81 17.58
CA CYS A 112 6.69 -1.51 18.17
C CYS A 112 5.93 -2.38 17.16
N HIS A 113 5.97 -2.03 15.87
CA HIS A 113 5.40 -2.81 14.79
C HIS A 113 6.45 -3.71 14.15
N ASP A 114 6.51 -4.96 14.61
CA ASP A 114 7.52 -5.93 14.17
C ASP A 114 7.35 -6.36 12.70
N PRO A 115 8.35 -6.13 11.82
CA PRO A 115 8.37 -6.61 10.44
C PRO A 115 8.16 -8.12 10.28
N SER A 116 8.55 -8.94 11.26
CA SER A 116 8.38 -10.39 11.25
C SER A 116 6.92 -10.80 11.42
N ALA A 117 6.11 -9.99 12.11
CA ALA A 117 4.69 -10.25 12.31
C ALA A 117 3.87 -9.99 11.04
N GLN A 118 4.29 -9.04 10.21
CA GLN A 118 3.66 -8.74 8.92
C GLN A 118 4.59 -7.92 8.02
N ALA A 119 4.73 -8.34 6.76
CA ALA A 119 5.57 -7.67 5.75
C ALA A 119 5.21 -6.19 5.53
N HIS A 120 3.96 -5.80 5.79
CA HIS A 120 3.52 -4.40 5.79
C HIS A 120 4.35 -3.49 6.72
N PHE A 121 4.78 -4.01 7.88
CA PHE A 121 5.57 -3.25 8.84
C PHE A 121 7.02 -3.04 8.38
N ALA A 122 7.45 -3.74 7.32
CA ALA A 122 8.76 -3.58 6.68
C ALA A 122 8.79 -2.51 5.57
N LEU A 123 7.69 -1.78 5.31
CA LEU A 123 7.56 -0.89 4.15
C LEU A 123 8.49 0.34 4.16
N GLY A 124 9.15 0.64 5.28
CA GLY A 124 10.20 1.64 5.34
C GLY A 124 10.20 2.43 6.65
N THR A 125 10.71 3.67 6.58
CA THR A 125 10.78 4.55 7.74
C THR A 125 9.40 5.11 8.09
N ARG A 126 9.28 5.70 9.28
CA ARG A 126 8.07 6.40 9.74
C ARG A 126 7.52 7.39 8.72
N SER A 127 8.37 8.05 7.94
CA SER A 127 7.92 9.00 6.91
C SER A 127 7.08 8.33 5.81
N VAL A 128 7.35 7.06 5.49
CA VAL A 128 6.57 6.24 4.55
C VAL A 128 5.24 5.85 5.20
N CYS A 129 5.27 5.37 6.44
CA CYS A 129 4.06 4.99 7.19
C CYS A 129 3.08 6.17 7.24
N LEU A 130 3.57 7.37 7.54
CA LEU A 130 2.77 8.60 7.65
C LEU A 130 2.21 9.10 6.31
N LYS A 131 2.63 8.56 5.15
CA LYS A 131 1.95 8.87 3.88
C LYS A 131 0.54 8.29 3.85
N CYS A 132 0.31 7.19 4.58
CA CYS A 132 -0.98 6.53 4.68
C CYS A 132 -1.65 6.73 6.05
N HIS A 133 -0.89 6.49 7.12
CA HIS A 133 -1.30 6.65 8.51
C HIS A 133 -1.03 8.08 8.99
N ARG A 134 -1.80 9.04 8.50
CA ARG A 134 -1.52 10.48 8.70
C ARG A 134 -1.51 10.91 10.16
N ASN A 135 -2.33 10.27 10.98
CA ASN A 135 -2.45 10.56 12.38
C ASN A 135 -2.24 9.26 13.20
N PRO A 136 -1.09 9.12 13.90
CA PRO A 136 -0.83 7.98 14.78
C PRO A 136 -1.82 7.85 15.94
N HIS A 137 -2.55 8.91 16.31
CA HIS A 137 -3.63 8.86 17.30
C HIS A 137 -4.91 8.24 16.75
N THR A 138 -5.05 8.14 15.42
CA THR A 138 -6.15 7.44 14.75
C THR A 138 -5.60 6.48 13.69
N PRO A 139 -4.82 5.46 14.08
CA PRO A 139 -3.97 4.70 13.16
C PRO A 139 -4.76 3.96 12.07
N LEU A 140 -6.03 3.62 12.29
CA LEU A 140 -6.87 2.94 11.30
C LEU A 140 -7.64 3.90 10.37
N ILE A 141 -7.62 5.20 10.65
CA ILE A 141 -8.17 6.22 9.76
C ILE A 141 -7.05 6.63 8.79
N ILE A 142 -6.98 5.92 7.67
CA ILE A 142 -5.92 6.08 6.68
C ILE A 142 -6.37 6.85 5.44
N THR A 143 -5.41 7.50 4.80
CA THR A 143 -5.55 8.09 3.46
C THR A 143 -4.63 7.35 2.51
N ILE A 144 -5.12 6.80 1.40
CA ILE A 144 -4.25 6.07 0.46
C ILE A 144 -3.92 6.98 -0.73
N PRO A 145 -2.65 7.42 -0.91
CA PRO A 145 -2.30 8.28 -2.03
C PRO A 145 -2.32 7.50 -3.35
N ASP A 146 -2.75 8.15 -4.43
CA ASP A 146 -2.75 7.53 -5.76
C ASP A 146 -1.36 7.62 -6.41
N LYS A 147 -0.45 6.75 -5.97
CA LYS A 147 0.95 6.71 -6.43
C LYS A 147 1.40 5.27 -6.66
N HIS A 148 2.24 5.06 -7.67
CA HIS A 148 2.68 3.73 -8.09
C HIS A 148 3.38 2.92 -6.98
N TRP A 149 4.18 3.58 -6.13
CA TRP A 149 4.88 2.90 -5.03
C TRP A 149 3.92 2.26 -4.01
N VAL A 150 2.68 2.74 -3.91
CA VAL A 150 1.67 2.21 -2.99
C VAL A 150 1.24 0.79 -3.36
N ASN A 151 1.37 0.38 -4.63
CA ASN A 151 1.03 -0.99 -5.04
C ASN A 151 1.79 -2.03 -4.22
N LYS A 152 3.08 -1.79 -3.94
CA LYS A 152 3.91 -2.68 -3.10
C LYS A 152 3.32 -2.82 -1.69
N ALA A 153 2.73 -1.77 -1.13
CA ALA A 153 2.08 -1.84 0.17
C ALA A 153 0.85 -2.74 0.14
N CYS A 154 0.03 -2.67 -0.91
CA CYS A 154 -1.13 -3.55 -1.09
C CYS A 154 -0.70 -5.03 -1.22
N GLU A 155 0.38 -5.29 -1.94
CA GLU A 155 0.91 -6.64 -2.20
C GLU A 155 1.42 -7.34 -0.93
N THR A 156 1.80 -6.60 0.12
CA THR A 156 2.20 -7.21 1.40
C THR A 156 1.10 -8.05 2.04
N CYS A 157 -0.18 -7.67 1.85
CA CYS A 157 -1.33 -8.44 2.34
C CYS A 157 -2.13 -9.12 1.21
N HIS A 158 -1.98 -8.66 -0.03
CA HIS A 158 -2.62 -9.24 -1.22
C HIS A 158 -1.58 -9.76 -2.24
N PRO A 159 -0.66 -10.65 -1.84
CA PRO A 159 0.44 -11.08 -2.71
C PRO A 159 -0.07 -11.81 -3.96
N GLU A 160 -1.12 -12.60 -3.82
CA GLU A 160 -1.75 -13.31 -4.93
C GLU A 160 -2.29 -12.38 -6.01
N LYS A 161 -2.68 -11.14 -5.66
CA LYS A 161 -3.17 -10.17 -6.66
C LYS A 161 -2.01 -9.52 -7.41
N GLY A 162 -0.89 -9.29 -6.74
CA GLY A 162 0.36 -8.91 -7.40
C GLY A 162 0.85 -10.00 -8.36
N LYS A 163 0.79 -11.28 -7.95
CA LYS A 163 1.14 -12.42 -8.81
C LYS A 163 0.21 -12.54 -10.01
N GLU A 164 -1.10 -12.45 -9.80
CA GLU A 164 -2.11 -12.53 -10.87
C GLU A 164 -1.87 -11.47 -11.97
N PHE A 165 -1.52 -10.24 -11.60
CA PHE A 165 -1.19 -9.19 -12.58
C PHE A 165 0.11 -9.44 -13.35
N LYS A 166 1.09 -10.11 -12.74
CA LYS A 166 2.35 -10.50 -13.40
C LYS A 166 2.14 -11.66 -14.37
N GLU A 167 1.33 -12.64 -13.97
CA GLU A 167 1.01 -13.82 -14.78
C GLU A 167 0.07 -13.49 -15.95
N TYR A 168 -0.88 -12.57 -15.75
CA TYR A 168 -1.85 -12.14 -16.75
C TYR A 168 -1.79 -10.62 -17.01
N PRO A 169 -0.74 -10.12 -17.69
CA PRO A 169 -0.60 -8.70 -17.99
C PRO A 169 -1.78 -8.13 -18.78
N SER A 170 -2.23 -6.94 -18.39
CA SER A 170 -3.28 -6.20 -19.10
C SER A 170 -3.14 -4.70 -18.88
N LYS A 171 -3.99 -3.88 -19.51
CA LYS A 171 -4.07 -2.43 -19.23
C LYS A 171 -4.36 -2.13 -17.76
N HIS A 172 -5.00 -3.05 -17.02
CA HIS A 172 -5.23 -2.88 -15.59
C HIS A 172 -3.96 -3.08 -14.76
N SER A 173 -3.06 -3.98 -15.18
CA SER A 173 -1.76 -4.22 -14.52
C SER A 173 -0.85 -2.97 -14.54
N GLN A 174 -1.09 -2.04 -15.47
CA GLN A 174 -0.35 -0.79 -15.60
C GLN A 174 -0.93 0.36 -14.75
N LYS A 175 -2.01 0.12 -14.00
CA LYS A 175 -2.65 1.12 -13.14
C LYS A 175 -2.32 0.87 -11.68
N ASN A 176 -2.36 1.95 -10.88
CA ASN A 176 -2.24 1.82 -9.43
C ASN A 176 -3.46 1.05 -8.88
N CYS A 177 -3.29 0.30 -7.79
CA CYS A 177 -4.41 -0.38 -7.12
C CYS A 177 -5.55 0.61 -6.80
N THR A 178 -5.19 1.82 -6.38
CA THR A 178 -6.08 2.95 -6.07
C THR A 178 -6.91 3.45 -7.24
N PHE A 179 -6.51 3.16 -8.48
CA PHE A 179 -7.29 3.51 -9.67
C PHE A 179 -8.66 2.83 -9.65
N CYS A 180 -8.67 1.53 -9.31
CA CYS A 180 -9.88 0.70 -9.18
C CYS A 180 -10.37 0.58 -7.73
N HIS A 181 -9.48 0.69 -6.74
CA HIS A 181 -9.77 0.68 -5.30
C HIS A 181 -9.60 2.05 -4.61
N PRO A 182 -10.36 3.09 -5.01
CA PRO A 182 -10.14 4.46 -4.55
C PRO A 182 -10.64 4.76 -3.12
N LYS A 183 -10.05 5.78 -2.49
CA LYS A 183 -10.47 6.50 -1.27
C LYS A 183 -10.52 5.70 0.06
N LYS A 184 -10.96 4.44 0.05
CA LYS A 184 -11.05 3.60 1.26
C LYS A 184 -10.70 2.16 0.90
N HIS A 185 -9.98 1.50 1.79
CA HIS A 185 -9.72 0.07 1.68
C HIS A 185 -11.05 -0.69 1.53
N LYS A 186 -11.06 -1.74 0.68
CA LYS A 186 -12.23 -2.53 0.25
C LYS A 186 -13.24 -1.83 -0.67
N ARG A 187 -13.10 -0.52 -0.96
CA ARG A 187 -13.97 0.10 -1.97
C ARG A 187 -13.51 -0.31 -3.37
N ILE A 188 -14.45 -0.60 -4.26
CA ILE A 188 -14.16 -1.06 -5.63
C ILE A 188 -15.01 -0.25 -6.60
N LYS A 189 -14.41 0.27 -7.68
CA LYS A 189 -15.14 0.83 -8.82
C LYS A 189 -15.81 -0.28 -9.62
N ARG A 190 -17.00 -0.02 -10.17
CA ARG A 190 -17.67 -0.98 -11.06
C ARG A 190 -17.06 -0.91 -12.46
N CYS A 191 -16.95 -2.05 -13.15
CA CYS A 191 -16.42 -2.12 -14.53
C CYS A 191 -17.15 -1.14 -15.46
N LEU A 192 -18.47 -1.06 -15.31
CA LEU A 192 -19.34 -0.21 -16.15
C LEU A 192 -19.12 1.29 -15.99
N GLN A 193 -18.30 1.74 -15.03
CA GLN A 193 -17.89 3.15 -14.93
C GLN A 193 -16.87 3.55 -16.00
N CYS A 194 -16.20 2.57 -16.63
CA CYS A 194 -15.18 2.83 -17.66
C CYS A 194 -15.36 1.94 -18.90
N HIS A 195 -16.08 0.82 -18.79
CA HIS A 195 -16.30 -0.13 -19.89
C HIS A 195 -17.77 -0.19 -20.28
N LYS A 196 -18.05 -0.26 -21.59
CA LYS A 196 -19.38 -0.59 -22.09
C LYS A 196 -19.60 -2.10 -21.99
N PRO A 197 -20.84 -2.55 -21.69
CA PRO A 197 -21.16 -3.97 -21.71
C PRO A 197 -21.14 -4.51 -23.15
N HIS A 198 -20.99 -5.83 -23.31
CA HIS A 198 -21.06 -6.46 -24.64
C HIS A 198 -22.48 -6.48 -25.19
N ALA A 199 -23.51 -6.42 -24.33
CA ALA A 199 -24.90 -6.27 -24.72
C ALA A 199 -25.67 -5.40 -23.70
N PRO A 200 -26.75 -4.69 -24.10
CA PRO A 200 -27.47 -3.77 -23.23
C PRO A 200 -28.02 -4.39 -21.94
N PHE A 201 -28.34 -5.68 -21.96
CA PHE A 201 -28.89 -6.39 -20.79
C PHE A 201 -27.84 -6.81 -19.76
N MET A 202 -26.53 -6.69 -20.06
CA MET A 202 -25.48 -7.14 -19.15
C MET A 202 -25.19 -6.09 -18.08
N VAL A 203 -25.26 -6.49 -16.82
CA VAL A 203 -24.93 -5.65 -15.67
C VAL A 203 -23.59 -6.06 -15.05
N PHE A 204 -23.10 -5.29 -14.07
CA PHE A 204 -21.78 -5.51 -13.45
C PHE A 204 -21.56 -6.96 -12.96
N LYS A 205 -22.57 -7.59 -12.33
CA LYS A 205 -22.46 -8.98 -11.87
C LYS A 205 -22.24 -9.98 -13.02
N ASP A 206 -22.70 -9.66 -14.21
CA ASP A 206 -22.53 -10.51 -15.38
C ASP A 206 -21.11 -10.47 -15.92
N CYS A 207 -20.43 -9.33 -15.82
CA CYS A 207 -19.03 -9.18 -16.23
C CYS A 207 -18.13 -10.20 -15.50
N LEU A 208 -18.41 -10.42 -14.20
CA LEU A 208 -17.65 -11.31 -13.32
C LEU A 208 -17.86 -12.80 -13.62
N ARG A 209 -18.82 -13.15 -14.48
CA ARG A 209 -19.04 -14.54 -14.92
C ARG A 209 -17.95 -15.01 -15.89
N CYS A 210 -17.25 -14.07 -16.51
CA CYS A 210 -16.25 -14.32 -17.56
C CYS A 210 -14.91 -13.64 -17.24
N HIS A 211 -14.94 -12.42 -16.73
CA HIS A 211 -13.75 -11.60 -16.48
C HIS A 211 -13.44 -11.53 -14.98
N LYS A 212 -12.17 -11.76 -14.64
CA LYS A 212 -11.64 -11.44 -13.31
C LYS A 212 -11.02 -10.04 -13.32
N PRO A 213 -11.25 -9.18 -12.30
CA PRO A 213 -10.74 -7.80 -12.30
C PRO A 213 -9.22 -7.67 -12.42
N HIS A 214 -8.44 -8.61 -11.86
CA HIS A 214 -6.99 -8.60 -11.90
C HIS A 214 -6.39 -9.41 -13.05
N SER A 215 -7.22 -10.15 -13.80
CA SER A 215 -6.83 -10.92 -14.98
C SER A 215 -7.93 -10.87 -16.06
N PRO A 216 -8.34 -9.66 -16.51
CA PRO A 216 -9.55 -9.50 -17.32
C PRO A 216 -9.46 -10.17 -18.70
N LEU A 217 -8.25 -10.42 -19.21
CA LEU A 217 -8.04 -11.12 -20.48
C LEU A 217 -8.00 -12.64 -20.33
N ASN A 218 -7.86 -13.16 -19.11
CA ASN A 218 -7.92 -14.59 -18.83
C ASN A 218 -9.38 -15.01 -18.63
N ILE A 219 -10.11 -15.12 -19.75
CA ILE A 219 -11.56 -15.30 -19.75
C ILE A 219 -11.92 -16.74 -19.38
N HIS A 220 -12.61 -16.89 -18.25
CA HIS A 220 -13.09 -18.16 -17.72
C HIS A 220 -14.54 -18.06 -17.31
N TYR A 221 -15.33 -19.09 -17.62
CA TYR A 221 -16.76 -19.11 -17.36
C TYR A 221 -17.24 -20.50 -16.96
N ALA A 222 -18.35 -20.53 -16.21
CA ALA A 222 -18.97 -21.78 -15.83
C ALA A 222 -19.69 -22.45 -17.02
N GLY A 223 -19.70 -23.78 -17.05
CA GLY A 223 -20.37 -24.57 -18.08
C GLY A 223 -21.88 -24.32 -18.21
N ASN A 224 -22.50 -23.70 -17.20
CA ASN A 224 -23.93 -23.35 -17.21
C ASN A 224 -24.24 -21.95 -17.76
N ILE A 225 -23.25 -21.19 -18.25
CA ILE A 225 -23.46 -19.85 -18.80
C ILE A 225 -24.49 -19.90 -19.96
N PRO A 226 -25.53 -19.04 -19.94
CA PRO A 226 -26.55 -19.03 -20.99
C PRO A 226 -26.01 -18.61 -22.36
N ASN A 227 -26.50 -19.23 -23.43
CA ASN A 227 -26.06 -18.97 -24.81
C ASN A 227 -26.19 -17.51 -25.24
N LYS A 228 -27.18 -16.77 -24.70
CA LYS A 228 -27.36 -15.34 -24.97
C LYS A 228 -26.13 -14.49 -24.61
N TYR A 229 -25.30 -14.91 -23.65
CA TYR A 229 -24.06 -14.20 -23.30
C TYR A 229 -23.02 -14.36 -24.41
N CYS A 230 -22.92 -15.55 -25.00
CA CYS A 230 -22.07 -15.81 -26.17
C CYS A 230 -22.61 -15.08 -27.41
N GLY A 231 -23.94 -15.09 -27.58
CA GLY A 231 -24.66 -14.41 -28.65
C GLY A 231 -24.57 -12.88 -28.63
N ALA A 232 -24.03 -12.27 -27.56
CA ALA A 232 -23.72 -10.84 -27.55
C ALA A 232 -22.62 -10.46 -28.55
N CYS A 233 -21.69 -11.39 -28.83
CA CYS A 233 -20.66 -11.22 -29.85
C CYS A 233 -20.86 -12.18 -31.02
N HIS A 234 -21.33 -13.41 -30.76
CA HIS A 234 -21.57 -14.45 -31.76
C HIS A 234 -23.05 -14.53 -32.15
N THR A 235 -23.63 -13.40 -32.56
CA THR A 235 -25.07 -13.26 -32.83
C THR A 235 -25.59 -14.29 -33.82
N ASP A 236 -24.88 -14.48 -34.94
CA ASP A 236 -25.36 -15.35 -36.02
C ASP A 236 -25.26 -16.83 -35.65
N ILE A 237 -24.16 -17.24 -35.02
CA ILE A 237 -23.98 -18.60 -34.49
C ILE A 237 -25.02 -18.91 -33.41
N PHE A 238 -25.31 -17.95 -32.53
CA PHE A 238 -26.36 -18.10 -31.53
C PHE A 238 -27.73 -18.32 -32.18
N LYS A 239 -28.09 -17.52 -33.19
CA LYS A 239 -29.35 -17.69 -33.95
C LYS A 239 -29.39 -19.02 -34.69
N LEU A 240 -28.28 -19.42 -35.28
CA LEU A 240 -28.14 -20.66 -36.05
C LEU A 240 -28.35 -21.89 -35.17
N LEU A 241 -27.60 -21.99 -34.07
CA LEU A 241 -27.74 -23.08 -33.10
C LEU A 241 -29.15 -23.13 -32.50
N SER A 242 -29.73 -21.96 -32.17
CA SER A 242 -31.08 -21.88 -31.60
C SER A 242 -32.19 -22.34 -32.56
N LYS A 243 -31.93 -22.28 -33.87
CA LYS A 243 -32.84 -22.79 -34.93
C LYS A 243 -32.53 -24.22 -35.35
N SER A 244 -31.37 -24.75 -34.95
CA SER A 244 -30.97 -26.11 -35.32
C SER A 244 -31.93 -27.12 -34.70
N LYS A 245 -32.48 -27.99 -35.53
CA LYS A 245 -33.31 -29.11 -35.09
C LYS A 245 -32.46 -30.31 -34.64
N ALA A 246 -31.14 -30.26 -34.84
CA ALA A 246 -30.22 -31.35 -34.52
C ALA A 246 -30.04 -31.46 -33.00
N LYS A 247 -29.57 -32.61 -32.50
CA LYS A 247 -29.32 -32.80 -31.06
C LYS A 247 -28.39 -31.74 -30.46
N HIS A 248 -27.44 -31.22 -31.24
CA HIS A 248 -26.52 -30.17 -30.83
C HIS A 248 -27.24 -28.86 -30.45
N GLY A 249 -28.36 -28.52 -31.11
CA GLY A 249 -29.16 -27.33 -30.81
C GLY A 249 -29.73 -27.29 -29.39
N LYS A 250 -29.77 -28.42 -28.68
CA LYS A 250 -30.22 -28.52 -27.29
C LYS A 250 -29.15 -28.13 -26.27
N PHE A 251 -27.88 -28.05 -26.67
CA PHE A 251 -26.79 -27.78 -25.75
C PHE A 251 -26.51 -26.29 -25.56
N LYS A 252 -25.93 -25.98 -24.40
CA LYS A 252 -25.35 -24.66 -24.17
C LYS A 252 -24.02 -24.54 -24.89
N CYS A 253 -23.64 -23.34 -25.33
CA CYS A 253 -22.33 -23.09 -25.94
C CYS A 253 -21.20 -23.62 -25.05
N ALA A 254 -21.29 -23.37 -23.74
CA ALA A 254 -20.28 -23.77 -22.76
C ALA A 254 -20.25 -25.27 -22.41
N PHE A 255 -21.23 -26.05 -22.89
CA PHE A 255 -21.15 -27.50 -22.82
C PHE A 255 -20.03 -28.03 -23.71
N CYS A 256 -19.94 -27.49 -24.94
CA CYS A 256 -18.92 -27.83 -25.92
C CYS A 256 -17.64 -26.98 -25.71
N HIS A 257 -17.80 -25.66 -25.60
CA HIS A 257 -16.71 -24.71 -25.37
C HIS A 257 -16.45 -24.59 -23.87
N LYS A 258 -15.76 -25.57 -23.29
CA LYS A 258 -15.65 -25.69 -21.83
C LYS A 258 -14.68 -24.67 -21.23
N ASN A 259 -15.11 -24.06 -20.13
CA ASN A 259 -14.31 -23.38 -19.08
C ASN A 259 -13.49 -22.14 -19.46
N LYS A 260 -13.01 -22.00 -20.69
CA LYS A 260 -12.11 -20.93 -21.13
C LYS A 260 -12.50 -20.41 -22.50
N HIS A 261 -12.24 -19.13 -22.75
CA HIS A 261 -12.36 -18.56 -24.08
C HIS A 261 -10.98 -18.17 -24.62
N PRO A 262 -10.63 -18.54 -25.87
CA PRO A 262 -11.34 -19.48 -26.74
C PRO A 262 -11.08 -20.94 -26.35
N THR A 263 -12.01 -21.83 -26.68
CA THR A 263 -11.83 -23.29 -26.60
C THR A 263 -12.71 -23.90 -27.66
N VAL A 264 -12.18 -24.79 -28.50
CA VAL A 264 -12.96 -25.54 -29.50
C VAL A 264 -12.73 -27.03 -29.21
N PRO A 265 -13.76 -27.81 -28.87
CA PRO A 265 -13.58 -29.22 -28.60
C PRO A 265 -13.30 -29.99 -29.89
N LYS A 266 -12.71 -31.16 -29.76
CA LYS A 266 -12.66 -32.13 -30.85
C LYS A 266 -13.97 -32.91 -30.87
N CYS A 267 -14.40 -33.34 -32.06
CA CYS A 267 -15.62 -34.15 -32.19
C CYS A 267 -15.51 -35.44 -31.35
N GLN A 268 -14.30 -36.00 -31.32
CA GLN A 268 -13.92 -37.22 -30.62
C GLN A 268 -13.99 -37.10 -29.08
N ASP A 269 -14.07 -35.88 -28.54
CA ASP A 269 -14.21 -35.67 -27.09
C ASP A 269 -15.57 -36.17 -26.57
N CYS A 270 -16.55 -36.39 -27.46
CA CYS A 270 -17.89 -36.89 -27.13
C CYS A 270 -18.39 -37.96 -28.08
N HIS A 271 -18.00 -37.92 -29.35
CA HIS A 271 -18.40 -38.91 -30.35
C HIS A 271 -17.33 -39.98 -30.48
N GLN A 272 -17.74 -41.24 -30.36
CA GLN A 272 -16.91 -42.35 -30.79
C GLN A 272 -16.83 -42.35 -32.32
N ASN A 273 -15.79 -42.98 -32.89
CA ASN A 273 -15.63 -43.10 -34.34
C ASN A 273 -16.77 -43.93 -34.94
N ILE A 274 -17.86 -43.25 -35.31
CA ILE A 274 -19.07 -43.86 -35.90
C ILE A 274 -18.90 -44.23 -37.39
N HIS A 275 -17.77 -43.85 -37.99
CA HIS A 275 -17.39 -44.22 -39.35
C HIS A 275 -16.20 -45.17 -39.34
N SER A 276 -16.09 -46.01 -40.38
CA SER A 276 -14.95 -46.90 -40.55
C SER A 276 -13.64 -46.14 -40.75
N GLU A 277 -12.52 -46.77 -40.38
CA GLU A 277 -11.17 -46.21 -40.57
C GLU A 277 -10.89 -45.84 -42.03
N SER A 278 -11.43 -46.60 -42.98
CA SER A 278 -11.31 -46.33 -44.42
C SER A 278 -11.92 -45.00 -44.86
N ILE A 279 -12.99 -44.52 -44.20
CA ILE A 279 -13.60 -43.21 -44.47
C ILE A 279 -12.82 -42.13 -43.74
N LEU A 280 -12.51 -42.35 -42.46
CA LEU A 280 -11.85 -41.38 -41.61
C LEU A 280 -10.45 -41.00 -42.12
N SER A 281 -9.66 -42.00 -42.52
CA SER A 281 -8.31 -41.81 -43.09
C SER A 281 -8.32 -41.02 -44.40
N ARG A 282 -9.28 -41.27 -45.31
CA ARG A 282 -9.42 -40.54 -46.59
C ARG A 282 -9.60 -39.04 -46.42
N PHE A 283 -10.15 -38.60 -45.29
CA PHE A 283 -10.40 -37.18 -45.01
C PHE A 283 -9.57 -36.64 -43.85
N ASN A 284 -8.46 -37.30 -43.50
CA ASN A 284 -7.54 -36.91 -42.43
C ASN A 284 -8.26 -36.67 -41.09
N ASN A 285 -9.24 -37.50 -40.75
CA ASN A 285 -10.07 -37.37 -39.55
C ASN A 285 -10.81 -36.02 -39.41
N ASN A 286 -10.99 -35.27 -40.50
CA ASN A 286 -11.67 -33.98 -40.48
C ASN A 286 -13.18 -34.16 -40.75
N CYS A 287 -13.95 -34.26 -39.67
CA CYS A 287 -15.40 -34.42 -39.71
C CYS A 287 -16.10 -33.26 -40.45
N LEU A 288 -15.55 -32.04 -40.43
CA LEU A 288 -16.17 -30.85 -41.01
C LEU A 288 -16.19 -30.85 -42.55
N LYS A 289 -15.43 -31.74 -43.20
CA LYS A 289 -15.51 -31.95 -44.66
C LYS A 289 -16.92 -32.37 -45.11
N CYS A 290 -17.62 -33.12 -44.26
CA CYS A 290 -18.98 -33.59 -44.52
C CYS A 290 -20.01 -33.00 -43.55
N HIS A 291 -19.66 -32.90 -42.26
CA HIS A 291 -20.53 -32.36 -41.20
C HIS A 291 -20.49 -30.84 -41.06
N ARG A 292 -19.84 -30.12 -41.99
CA ARG A 292 -19.82 -28.66 -42.24
C ARG A 292 -19.72 -27.74 -41.00
N ASP A 293 -20.76 -27.68 -40.18
CA ASP A 293 -20.85 -26.82 -39.00
C ASP A 293 -21.54 -27.54 -37.83
N PRO A 294 -20.87 -27.73 -36.67
CA PRO A 294 -21.49 -28.32 -35.48
C PRO A 294 -22.66 -27.50 -34.92
N HIS A 295 -22.76 -26.21 -35.26
CA HIS A 295 -23.90 -25.36 -34.89
C HIS A 295 -25.08 -25.47 -35.85
N ASN A 296 -24.88 -26.11 -37.00
CA ASN A 296 -25.87 -26.25 -38.07
C ASN A 296 -25.76 -27.58 -38.80
N LEU A 297 -25.77 -28.67 -38.04
CA LEU A 297 -25.79 -29.99 -38.63
C LEU A 297 -27.10 -30.18 -39.40
N LEU A 298 -26.95 -30.58 -40.67
CA LEU A 298 -28.06 -31.03 -41.50
C LEU A 298 -28.59 -32.34 -40.90
N ILE A 299 -29.92 -32.47 -40.86
CA ILE A 299 -30.65 -33.61 -40.30
C ILE A 299 -31.39 -34.28 -41.44
#